data_AF-C5BVA5-F1
#
_entry.id   AF-C5BVA5-F1
#
_cell.length_a   1.000
_cell.length_b   1.000
_cell.length_c   1.000
_cell.angle_alpha   90.00
_cell.angle_beta   90.00
_cell.angle_gamma   90.00
#
_symmetry.space_group_name_H-M   'P 1'
#
loop_
_entity.id
_entity.type
_entity.pdbx_description
1 polymer ?
#
loop_
_entity_poly.entity_id
_entity_poly.type
_entity_poly.pdbx_seq_one_letter_code
_entity_poly.pdbx_strand_id
1 'polypeptide(L)'
;MTEDSDFKRLVRRRMVETGENYTAARAALRPQAATAPPAAGSTDAAPNRASGVAAYRAVDPSLTSDDLLMLATMGLTPAAFAALRGVLPDEEIDTLVGAHVMELSADTIRAWRAIDHQMDLDTMLGSHTMELTPERYREYLASSPGVTVEQAWEWVSAGLEP
;
A
#
# COMPACT_ATOMS: atom_id res chain seq x y z
N MET A 1 -47.27 4.51 -5.29
CA MET A 1 -46.25 5.41 -4.71
C MET A 1 -45.19 4.51 -4.10
N THR A 2 -43.96 4.58 -4.58
CA THR A 2 -42.90 3.63 -4.18
C THR A 2 -42.30 4.09 -2.86
N GLU A 3 -42.25 3.18 -1.89
CA GLU A 3 -41.77 3.40 -0.50
C GLU A 3 -40.41 4.11 -0.44
N ASP A 4 -39.59 3.94 -1.48
CA ASP A 4 -38.27 4.57 -1.63
C ASP A 4 -38.33 6.11 -1.78
N SER A 5 -39.39 6.64 -2.41
CA SER A 5 -39.57 8.08 -2.59
C SER A 5 -39.94 8.79 -1.29
N ASP A 6 -40.76 8.13 -0.47
CA ASP A 6 -41.19 8.65 0.82
C ASP A 6 -40.06 8.56 1.85
N PHE A 7 -39.26 7.48 1.78
CA PHE A 7 -38.05 7.35 2.58
C PHE A 7 -37.04 8.47 2.30
N LYS A 8 -36.77 8.78 1.03
CA LYS A 8 -35.87 9.90 0.66
C LYS A 8 -36.35 11.26 1.17
N ARG A 9 -37.67 11.50 1.20
CA ARG A 9 -38.25 12.73 1.74
C ARG A 9 -38.07 12.82 3.26
N LEU A 10 -38.22 11.71 3.97
CA LEU A 10 -37.97 11.64 5.42
C LEU A 10 -36.49 11.90 5.76
N VAL A 11 -35.57 11.30 5.00
CA VAL A 11 -34.13 11.53 5.17
C VAL A 11 -33.78 13.00 4.94
N ARG A 12 -34.28 13.60 3.85
CA ARG A 12 -34.02 15.02 3.55
C ARG A 12 -34.61 15.97 4.59
N ARG A 13 -35.81 15.68 5.11
CA ARG A 13 -36.42 16.46 6.20
C ARG A 13 -35.55 16.44 7.45
N ARG A 14 -35.10 15.25 7.85
CA ARG A 14 -34.22 15.09 9.02
C ARG A 14 -32.91 15.84 8.86
N MET A 15 -32.26 15.77 7.69
CA MET A 15 -31.02 16.53 7.43
C MET A 15 -31.18 18.04 7.66
N VAL A 16 -32.35 18.60 7.34
CA VAL A 16 -32.63 20.03 7.54
C VAL A 16 -32.93 20.33 9.02
N GLU A 17 -33.61 19.42 9.72
CA GLU A 17 -33.98 19.59 11.13
C GLU A 17 -32.79 19.39 12.09
N THR A 18 -31.91 18.43 11.82
CA THR A 18 -30.78 18.07 12.70
C THR A 18 -29.44 18.62 12.23
N GLY A 19 -29.35 19.11 10.98
CA GLY A 19 -28.08 19.52 10.37
C GLY A 19 -27.14 18.34 10.06
N GLU A 20 -27.60 17.10 10.22
CA GLU A 20 -26.81 15.90 10.00
C GLU A 20 -26.61 15.63 8.49
N ASN A 21 -25.48 15.01 8.12
CA ASN A 21 -25.26 14.57 6.75
C ASN A 21 -26.20 13.41 6.37
N TYR A 22 -26.32 13.16 5.05
CA TYR A 22 -27.24 12.16 4.49
C TYR A 22 -27.06 10.75 5.08
N THR A 23 -25.82 10.35 5.35
CA THR A 23 -25.50 9.02 5.87
C THR A 23 -26.04 8.83 7.29
N ALA A 24 -25.83 9.82 8.17
CA ALA A 24 -26.33 9.79 9.54
C ALA A 24 -27.87 9.86 9.57
N ALA A 25 -28.48 10.75 8.79
CA ALA A 25 -29.93 10.90 8.71
C ALA A 25 -30.62 9.62 8.18
N ARG A 26 -30.00 8.93 7.22
CA ARG A 26 -30.50 7.66 6.66
C ARG A 26 -30.40 6.50 7.66
N ALA A 27 -29.30 6.44 8.43
CA ALA A 27 -29.10 5.39 9.43
C ALA A 27 -30.14 5.46 10.55
N ALA A 28 -30.49 6.66 11.00
CA ALA A 28 -31.47 6.89 12.05
C ALA A 28 -32.91 6.54 11.67
N LEU A 29 -33.24 6.52 10.37
CA LEU A 29 -34.59 6.27 9.86
C LEU A 29 -34.82 4.82 9.39
N ARG A 30 -33.80 3.95 9.45
CA ARG A 30 -33.97 2.53 9.14
C ARG A 30 -34.63 1.83 10.34
N PRO A 31 -35.75 1.08 10.15
CA PRO A 31 -36.36 0.36 11.25
C PRO A 31 -35.41 -0.71 11.80
N GLN A 32 -35.14 -0.64 13.11
CA GLN A 32 -34.38 -1.64 13.86
C GLN A 32 -35.22 -2.92 13.98
N ALA A 33 -34.82 -3.97 13.27
CA ALA A 33 -35.22 -5.32 13.61
C ALA A 33 -34.24 -5.88 14.65
N ALA A 34 -34.72 -5.95 15.90
CA ALA A 34 -34.39 -6.86 16.99
C ALA A 34 -32.91 -7.24 17.26
N THR A 35 -32.47 -6.81 18.44
CA THR A 35 -31.46 -7.39 19.35
C THR A 35 -31.27 -8.92 19.32
N ALA A 36 -30.02 -9.37 19.10
CA ALA A 36 -29.43 -10.67 19.52
C ALA A 36 -27.89 -10.53 19.67
N PRO A 37 -27.22 -11.28 20.59
CA PRO A 37 -25.83 -11.04 21.05
C PRO A 37 -24.73 -11.41 20.02
N PRO A 38 -23.46 -10.98 20.23
CA PRO A 38 -22.49 -10.83 19.15
C PRO A 38 -21.87 -12.17 18.72
N ALA A 39 -22.12 -12.56 17.48
CA ALA A 39 -21.29 -13.54 16.78
C ALA A 39 -20.13 -12.80 16.10
N ALA A 40 -18.93 -13.25 16.42
CA ALA A 40 -17.66 -12.67 16.02
C ALA A 40 -17.49 -12.53 14.49
N GLY A 41 -16.81 -11.45 14.11
CA GLY A 41 -16.07 -11.38 12.85
C GLY A 41 -16.67 -10.46 11.79
N SER A 42 -16.53 -9.14 11.98
CA SER A 42 -16.08 -8.18 10.96
C SER A 42 -15.97 -6.80 11.60
N THR A 43 -14.74 -6.43 11.88
CA THR A 43 -14.30 -5.31 12.70
C THR A 43 -14.65 -3.96 12.06
N ASP A 44 -15.47 -3.20 12.77
CA ASP A 44 -15.28 -1.78 13.09
C ASP A 44 -14.62 -0.86 12.03
N ALA A 45 -15.45 -0.21 11.22
CA ALA A 45 -15.01 0.79 10.23
C ALA A 45 -15.46 2.22 10.58
N ALA A 46 -15.22 2.67 11.82
CA ALA A 46 -15.38 4.08 12.18
C ALA A 46 -14.31 4.69 13.13
N PRO A 47 -13.51 3.93 13.90
CA PRO A 47 -12.34 4.50 14.59
C PRO A 47 -11.00 4.29 13.83
N ASN A 48 -10.95 3.43 12.81
CA ASN A 48 -9.69 2.98 12.20
C ASN A 48 -9.15 3.88 11.05
N ARG A 49 -10.00 4.66 10.36
CA ARG A 49 -9.54 5.51 9.24
C ARG A 49 -8.73 6.74 9.68
N ALA A 50 -9.13 7.38 10.78
CA ALA A 50 -8.35 8.47 11.38
C ALA A 50 -7.00 7.96 11.93
N SER A 51 -7.00 6.73 12.49
CA SER A 51 -5.78 6.04 12.94
C SER A 51 -4.82 5.75 11.80
N GLY A 52 -5.33 5.30 10.64
CA GLY A 52 -4.53 5.05 9.45
C GLY A 52 -3.83 6.31 8.91
N VAL A 53 -4.55 7.42 8.77
CA VAL A 53 -3.97 8.70 8.32
C VAL A 53 -2.90 9.21 9.29
N ALA A 54 -3.15 9.12 10.59
CA ALA A 54 -2.16 9.51 11.60
C ALA A 54 -0.89 8.65 11.52
N ALA A 55 -1.02 7.34 11.26
CA ALA A 55 0.11 6.44 11.09
C ALA A 55 0.98 6.80 9.87
N TYR A 56 0.38 7.09 8.72
CA TYR A 56 1.13 7.55 7.55
C TYR A 56 1.83 8.90 7.82
N ARG A 57 1.12 9.86 8.43
CA ARG A 57 1.67 11.19 8.72
C ARG A 57 2.75 11.20 9.81
N ALA A 58 2.79 10.18 10.67
CA ALA A 58 3.87 10.00 11.62
C ALA A 58 5.19 9.63 10.93
N VAL A 59 5.12 8.96 9.77
CA VAL A 59 6.27 8.63 8.93
C VAL A 59 6.68 9.84 8.09
N ASP A 60 5.69 10.47 7.43
CA ASP A 60 5.90 11.63 6.58
C ASP A 60 4.79 12.68 6.80
N PRO A 61 5.08 13.75 7.58
CA PRO A 61 4.11 14.79 7.86
C PRO A 61 3.67 15.60 6.64
N SER A 62 4.41 15.52 5.52
CA SER A 62 4.15 16.31 4.31
C SER A 62 3.07 15.71 3.41
N LEU A 63 2.64 14.47 3.68
CA LEU A 63 1.66 13.75 2.87
C LEU A 63 0.36 14.53 2.68
N THR A 64 0.02 14.74 1.40
CA THR A 64 -1.23 15.32 0.96
C THR A 64 -2.38 14.32 1.08
N SER A 65 -3.61 14.81 0.91
CA SER A 65 -4.78 13.92 0.86
C SER A 65 -4.72 12.94 -0.30
N ASP A 66 -4.14 13.36 -1.43
CA ASP A 66 -4.01 12.53 -2.64
C ASP A 66 -2.98 11.43 -2.43
N ASP A 67 -1.84 11.73 -1.80
CA ASP A 67 -0.84 10.72 -1.43
C ASP A 67 -1.44 9.66 -0.51
N LEU A 68 -2.16 10.09 0.52
CA LEU A 68 -2.82 9.18 1.47
C LEU A 68 -3.85 8.28 0.77
N LEU A 69 -4.60 8.83 -0.19
CA LEU A 69 -5.55 8.07 -0.98
C LEU A 69 -4.83 7.07 -1.89
N MET A 70 -3.73 7.47 -2.52
CA MET A 70 -2.94 6.60 -3.38
C MET A 70 -2.34 5.44 -2.59
N LEU A 71 -1.66 5.73 -1.46
CA LEU A 71 -1.09 4.71 -0.56
C LEU A 71 -2.15 3.69 -0.14
N ALA A 72 -3.33 4.17 0.30
CA ALA A 72 -4.43 3.30 0.71
C ALA A 72 -5.01 2.49 -0.46
N THR A 73 -5.20 3.11 -1.63
CA THR A 73 -5.76 2.48 -2.83
C THR A 73 -4.85 1.39 -3.36
N MET A 74 -3.54 1.63 -3.38
CA MET A 74 -2.54 0.70 -3.90
C MET A 74 -2.11 -0.36 -2.88
N GLY A 75 -2.76 -0.42 -1.70
CA GLY A 75 -2.50 -1.44 -0.69
C GLY A 75 -1.22 -1.24 0.13
N LEU A 76 -0.53 -0.11 -0.04
CA LEU A 76 0.72 0.17 0.65
C LEU A 76 0.45 0.59 2.10
N THR A 77 0.40 -0.39 3.02
CA THR A 77 0.09 -0.17 4.45
C THR A 77 1.05 0.82 5.13
N PRO A 78 0.68 1.45 6.27
CA PRO A 78 1.58 2.37 6.96
C PRO A 78 2.91 1.74 7.38
N ALA A 79 2.91 0.46 7.75
CA ALA A 79 4.13 -0.26 8.12
C ALA A 79 5.04 -0.50 6.90
N ALA A 80 4.45 -0.90 5.76
CA ALA A 80 5.20 -1.09 4.52
C ALA A 80 5.69 0.25 3.96
N PHE A 81 4.88 1.30 4.01
CA PHE A 81 5.29 2.67 3.67
C PHE A 81 6.46 3.15 4.54
N ALA A 82 6.39 2.96 5.86
CA ALA A 82 7.50 3.29 6.77
C ALA A 82 8.78 2.54 6.41
N ALA A 83 8.67 1.25 6.10
CA ALA A 83 9.82 0.44 5.72
C ALA A 83 10.47 0.91 4.42
N LEU A 84 9.65 1.21 3.39
CA LEU A 84 10.12 1.73 2.10
C LEU A 84 10.70 3.14 2.24
N ARG A 85 10.01 4.06 2.91
CA ARG A 85 10.51 5.41 3.20
C ARG A 85 11.84 5.37 3.98
N GLY A 86 12.04 4.39 4.84
CA GLY A 86 13.30 4.21 5.57
C GLY A 86 14.49 3.81 4.70
N VAL A 87 14.27 3.14 3.56
CA VAL A 87 15.34 2.79 2.60
C VAL A 87 15.40 3.76 1.43
N LEU A 88 14.32 4.46 1.13
CA LEU A 88 14.16 5.43 0.06
C LEU A 88 13.66 6.75 0.65
N PRO A 89 14.48 7.47 1.44
CA PRO A 89 14.04 8.64 2.18
C PRO A 89 13.61 9.79 1.26
N ASP A 90 14.36 9.99 0.18
CA ASP A 90 14.20 11.15 -0.72
C ASP A 90 13.35 10.87 -1.97
N GLU A 91 12.85 9.64 -2.12
CA GLU A 91 12.05 9.26 -3.28
C GLU A 91 10.62 9.82 -3.22
N GLU A 92 10.02 10.03 -4.39
CA GLU A 92 8.63 10.46 -4.51
C GLU A 92 7.66 9.35 -4.05
N ILE A 93 6.46 9.72 -3.59
CA ILE A 93 5.45 8.74 -3.15
C ILE A 93 5.10 7.79 -4.30
N ASP A 94 4.98 8.30 -5.53
CA ASP A 94 4.73 7.51 -6.74
C ASP A 94 5.78 6.42 -6.92
N THR A 95 7.06 6.73 -6.68
CA THR A 95 8.16 5.76 -6.74
C THR A 95 8.01 4.68 -5.66
N LEU A 96 7.69 5.06 -4.42
CA LEU A 96 7.48 4.10 -3.32
C LEU A 96 6.30 3.16 -3.60
N VAL A 97 5.22 3.72 -4.12
CA VAL A 97 4.04 2.96 -4.57
C VAL A 97 4.41 2.03 -5.73
N GLY A 98 5.19 2.52 -6.70
CA GLY A 98 5.69 1.72 -7.82
C GLY A 98 6.50 0.52 -7.35
N ALA A 99 7.45 0.72 -6.43
CA ALA A 99 8.21 -0.36 -5.82
C ALA A 99 7.29 -1.39 -5.14
N HIS A 100 6.28 -0.93 -4.39
CA HIS A 100 5.31 -1.83 -3.75
C HIS A 100 4.48 -2.64 -4.75
N VAL A 101 3.93 -1.99 -5.78
CA VAL A 101 3.09 -2.61 -6.81
C VAL A 101 3.89 -3.66 -7.60
N MET A 102 5.19 -3.41 -7.79
CA MET A 102 6.10 -4.34 -8.45
C MET A 102 6.72 -5.38 -7.50
N GLU A 103 6.19 -5.49 -6.28
CA GLU A 103 6.62 -6.42 -5.24
C GLU A 103 8.09 -6.26 -4.77
N LEU A 104 8.70 -5.10 -5.04
CA LEU A 104 10.04 -4.77 -4.59
C LEU A 104 10.01 -4.28 -3.13
N SER A 105 10.28 -5.20 -2.21
CA SER A 105 10.24 -4.91 -0.76
C SER A 105 11.45 -4.09 -0.27
N ALA A 106 11.29 -3.42 0.88
CA ALA A 106 12.39 -2.73 1.55
C ALA A 106 13.56 -3.68 1.92
N ASP A 107 13.26 -4.94 2.22
CA ASP A 107 14.28 -5.95 2.54
C ASP A 107 15.07 -6.36 1.30
N THR A 108 14.39 -6.51 0.16
CA THR A 108 15.04 -6.76 -1.15
C THR A 108 15.95 -5.60 -1.52
N ILE A 109 15.50 -4.35 -1.33
CA ILE A 109 16.31 -3.14 -1.57
C ILE A 109 17.56 -3.13 -0.68
N ARG A 110 17.43 -3.45 0.62
CA ARG A 110 18.57 -3.57 1.53
C ARG A 110 19.53 -4.67 1.10
N ALA A 111 19.01 -5.81 0.64
CA ALA A 111 19.82 -6.93 0.19
C ALA A 111 20.64 -6.56 -1.05
N TRP A 112 20.05 -5.87 -2.03
CA TRP A 112 20.78 -5.31 -3.17
C TRP A 112 21.85 -4.30 -2.73
N ARG A 113 21.49 -3.36 -1.84
CA ARG A 113 22.45 -2.37 -1.33
C ARG A 113 23.56 -2.94 -0.46
N ALA A 114 23.39 -4.13 0.09
CA ALA A 114 24.45 -4.85 0.77
C ALA A 114 25.47 -5.46 -0.21
N ILE A 115 25.09 -5.68 -1.47
CA ILE A 115 25.98 -6.13 -2.54
C ILE A 115 26.66 -4.91 -3.16
N ASP A 116 25.87 -3.92 -3.55
CA ASP A 116 26.36 -2.63 -4.03
C ASP A 116 25.51 -1.49 -3.46
N HIS A 117 26.12 -0.71 -2.57
CA HIS A 117 25.48 0.43 -1.91
C HIS A 117 24.97 1.53 -2.87
N GLN A 118 25.50 1.60 -4.09
CA GLN A 118 25.11 2.59 -5.11
C GLN A 118 24.04 2.07 -6.06
N MET A 119 23.61 0.82 -5.92
CA MET A 119 22.63 0.23 -6.81
C MET A 119 21.34 1.06 -6.83
N ASP A 120 20.93 1.46 -8.02
CA ASP A 120 19.74 2.25 -8.23
C ASP A 120 18.48 1.36 -8.27
N LEU A 121 17.32 1.99 -8.09
CA LEU A 121 16.05 1.30 -7.99
C LEU A 121 15.62 0.66 -9.32
N ASP A 122 15.94 1.29 -10.46
CA ASP A 122 15.60 0.78 -11.79
C ASP A 122 16.34 -0.53 -12.07
N THR A 123 17.61 -0.62 -11.68
CA THR A 123 18.42 -1.84 -11.76
C THR A 123 17.86 -2.93 -10.84
N MET A 124 17.44 -2.60 -9.61
CA MET A 124 16.79 -3.58 -8.73
C MET A 124 15.46 -4.08 -9.30
N LEU A 125 14.66 -3.18 -9.87
CA LEU A 125 13.36 -3.49 -10.47
C LEU A 125 13.51 -4.32 -11.75
N GLY A 126 14.50 -3.97 -12.59
CA GLY A 126 14.87 -4.74 -13.77
C GLY A 126 15.31 -6.15 -13.39
N SER A 127 16.13 -6.27 -12.35
CA SER A 127 16.55 -7.57 -11.80
C SER A 127 15.37 -8.38 -11.30
N HIS A 128 14.46 -7.77 -10.55
CA HIS A 128 13.23 -8.42 -10.08
C HIS A 128 12.37 -8.92 -11.25
N THR A 129 12.22 -8.11 -12.30
CA THR A 129 11.47 -8.48 -13.52
C THR A 129 12.11 -9.63 -14.29
N MET A 130 13.44 -9.72 -14.27
CA MET A 130 14.22 -10.80 -14.86
C MET A 130 14.38 -12.02 -13.92
N GLU A 131 13.65 -12.06 -12.79
CA GLU A 131 13.76 -13.11 -11.77
C GLU A 131 15.18 -13.29 -11.19
N LEU A 132 16.01 -12.25 -11.28
CA LEU A 132 17.31 -12.19 -10.63
C LEU A 132 17.12 -11.62 -9.21
N THR A 133 17.31 -12.48 -8.21
CA THR A 133 17.31 -12.08 -6.80
C THR A 133 18.70 -11.64 -6.34
N PRO A 134 18.82 -10.82 -5.27
CA PRO A 134 20.10 -10.51 -4.65
C PRO A 134 20.88 -11.77 -4.28
N GLU A 135 20.20 -12.82 -3.80
CA GLU A 135 20.78 -14.09 -3.39
C GLU A 135 21.40 -14.81 -4.60
N ARG A 136 20.65 -14.95 -5.69
CA ARG A 136 21.14 -15.55 -6.94
C ARG A 136 22.31 -14.77 -7.52
N TYR A 137 22.26 -13.44 -7.44
CA TYR A 137 23.37 -12.59 -7.89
C TYR A 137 24.64 -12.77 -7.05
N ARG A 138 24.51 -12.97 -5.72
CA ARG A 138 25.66 -13.31 -4.86
C ARG A 138 26.28 -14.65 -5.24
N GLU A 139 25.47 -15.62 -5.64
CA GLU A 139 25.96 -16.91 -6.12
C GLU A 139 26.77 -16.76 -7.42
N TYR A 140 26.28 -15.97 -8.38
CA TYR A 140 27.05 -15.62 -9.59
C TYR A 140 28.36 -14.89 -9.27
N LEU A 141 28.35 -13.96 -8.30
CA LEU A 141 29.57 -13.28 -7.86
C LEU A 141 30.57 -14.24 -7.21
N ALA A 142 30.08 -15.27 -6.53
CA ALA A 142 30.93 -16.29 -5.91
C ALA A 142 31.58 -17.21 -6.96
N SER A 143 30.85 -17.58 -8.02
CA SER A 143 31.38 -18.42 -9.11
C SER A 143 32.19 -17.61 -10.14
N SER A 144 31.86 -16.33 -10.34
CA SER A 144 32.54 -15.42 -11.26
C SER A 144 32.75 -14.04 -10.64
N PRO A 145 33.87 -13.83 -9.91
CA PRO A 145 34.17 -12.55 -9.29
C PRO A 145 34.25 -11.42 -10.32
N GLY A 146 33.44 -10.38 -10.13
CA GLY A 146 33.38 -9.21 -11.02
C GLY A 146 32.35 -9.29 -12.14
N VAL A 147 31.48 -10.31 -12.15
CA VAL A 147 30.26 -10.29 -12.98
C VAL A 147 29.43 -9.05 -12.65
N THR A 148 28.85 -8.44 -13.68
CA THR A 148 27.93 -7.31 -13.57
C THR A 148 26.48 -7.78 -13.49
N VAL A 149 25.56 -6.93 -13.02
CA VAL A 149 24.13 -7.26 -12.96
C VAL A 149 23.58 -7.51 -14.37
N GLU A 150 24.01 -6.72 -15.35
CA GLU A 150 23.62 -6.86 -16.75
C GLU A 150 24.07 -8.20 -17.32
N GLN A 151 25.30 -8.63 -17.04
CA GLN A 151 25.77 -9.97 -17.42
C GLN A 151 24.99 -11.07 -16.71
N ALA A 152 24.64 -10.88 -15.44
CA ALA A 152 23.80 -11.83 -14.72
C ALA A 152 22.39 -11.92 -15.33
N TRP A 153 21.81 -10.81 -15.82
CA TRP A 153 20.54 -10.85 -16.58
C TRP A 153 20.67 -11.67 -17.85
N GLU A 154 21.76 -11.52 -18.60
CA GLU A 154 22.02 -12.35 -19.79
C GLU A 154 22.07 -13.84 -19.42
N TRP A 155 22.73 -14.19 -18.33
CA TRP A 155 22.83 -15.57 -17.85
C TRP A 155 21.49 -16.15 -17.42
N VAL A 156 20.69 -15.38 -16.69
CA VAL A 156 19.32 -15.78 -16.32
C VAL A 156 18.48 -15.99 -17.58
N SER A 157 18.55 -15.07 -18.55
CA SER A 157 17.81 -15.18 -19.82
C SER A 157 18.25 -16.39 -20.66
N ALA A 158 19.53 -16.79 -20.55
CA ALA A 158 20.08 -17.98 -21.18
C ALA A 158 19.78 -19.28 -20.41
N GLY A 159 19.15 -19.20 -19.23
CA GLY A 159 18.85 -20.34 -18.36
C GLY A 159 20.10 -20.93 -17.68
N LEU A 160 21.15 -20.14 -17.51
CA LEU A 160 22.35 -20.56 -16.78
C LEU A 160 22.12 -20.37 -15.29
N GLU A 161 22.26 -21.43 -14.51
CA GLU A 161 22.24 -21.36 -13.04
C GLU A 161 23.63 -20.94 -12.50
N PRO A 162 23.70 -20.26 -11.34
CA PRO A 162 24.94 -19.75 -10.77
C PRO A 162 25.96 -20.79 -10.31
#